data_AF-A0A7K4MRH6-F1
#
_entry.id   AF-A0A7K4MRH6-F1
#
_cell.length_a   1.000
_cell.length_b   1.000
_cell.length_c   1.000
_cell.angle_alpha   90.00
_cell.angle_beta   90.00
_cell.angle_gamma   90.00
#
_symmetry.space_group_name_H-M   'P 1'
#
loop_
_entity.id
_entity.type
_entity.pdbx_description
1 polymer ?
#
loop_
_entity_poly.entity_id
_entity_poly.type
_entity_poly.pdbx_seq_one_letter_code
_entity_poly.pdbx_strand_id
1 'polypeptide(L)'
;MTIMCKEKTLKEIENILDKERVNCLIYIIKNCSSYMVTPDENEHWLCGNTILTKWNHDTGYTRKFYGLAYPDNFESWSFHTDILASESFDEHHNLENY
;
A
#
# COMPACT_ATOMS: atom_id res chain seq x y z
N MET A 1 16.83 -8.98 5.27
CA MET A 1 15.78 -7.98 4.98
C MET A 1 14.44 -8.62 5.32
N THR A 2 13.70 -8.00 6.23
CA THR A 2 12.39 -8.48 6.67
C THR A 2 11.32 -7.87 5.76
N ILE A 3 10.39 -8.68 5.25
CA ILE A 3 9.25 -8.17 4.49
C ILE A 3 8.22 -7.65 5.51
N MET A 4 7.82 -6.39 5.36
CA MET A 4 6.96 -5.71 6.33
C MET A 4 5.49 -5.82 5.93
N CYS A 5 4.91 -7.01 5.79
CA CYS A 5 3.49 -7.14 5.46
C CYS A 5 2.89 -8.44 6.04
N LYS A 6 1.57 -8.56 6.02
CA LYS A 6 0.87 -9.81 6.30
C LYS A 6 1.19 -10.85 5.21
N GLU A 7 1.22 -12.14 5.58
CA GLU A 7 1.45 -13.24 4.62
C GLU A 7 0.41 -13.28 3.49
N LYS A 8 -0.86 -13.01 3.82
CA LYS A 8 -1.95 -12.94 2.84
C LYS A 8 -1.68 -11.85 1.80
N THR A 9 -1.19 -10.71 2.24
CA THR A 9 -0.89 -9.55 1.38
C THR A 9 0.28 -9.85 0.46
N LEU A 10 1.32 -10.54 0.94
CA LEU A 10 2.41 -11.01 0.08
C LEU A 10 1.89 -11.93 -1.03
N LYS A 11 1.02 -12.89 -0.69
CA LYS A 11 0.40 -13.79 -1.69
C LYS A 11 -0.47 -13.03 -2.68
N GLU A 12 -1.21 -12.02 -2.24
CA GLU A 12 -2.00 -11.17 -3.14
C GLU A 12 -1.11 -10.44 -4.14
N ILE A 13 0.01 -9.86 -3.68
CA ILE A 13 1.01 -9.22 -4.55
C ILE A 13 1.58 -10.23 -5.56
N GLU A 14 2.03 -11.40 -5.11
CA GLU A 14 2.64 -12.41 -5.99
C GLU A 14 1.70 -12.90 -7.10
N ASN A 15 0.39 -12.86 -6.85
CA ASN A 15 -0.65 -13.26 -7.80
C ASN A 15 -1.04 -12.16 -8.81
N ILE A 16 -0.51 -10.94 -8.68
CA ILE A 16 -0.71 -9.89 -9.67
C ILE A 16 -0.03 -10.30 -11.00
N LEU A 17 -0.78 -10.16 -12.10
CA LEU A 17 -0.32 -10.51 -13.45
C LEU A 17 0.75 -9.54 -13.95
N ASP A 18 0.57 -8.25 -13.67
CA ASP A 18 1.53 -7.20 -14.01
C ASP A 18 2.79 -7.31 -13.15
N LYS A 19 3.89 -7.74 -13.75
CA LYS A 19 5.17 -7.95 -13.06
C LYS A 19 5.89 -6.65 -12.71
N GLU A 20 5.65 -5.56 -13.42
CA GLU A 20 6.19 -4.26 -13.04
C GLU A 20 5.50 -3.77 -11.77
N ARG A 21 4.17 -3.90 -11.71
CA ARG A 21 3.40 -3.60 -10.50
C ARG A 21 3.86 -4.43 -9.30
N VAL A 22 4.06 -5.74 -9.49
CA VAL A 22 4.63 -6.62 -8.45
C VAL A 22 5.98 -6.12 -7.96
N ASN A 23 6.90 -5.83 -8.87
CA ASN A 23 8.24 -5.38 -8.50
C ASN A 23 8.22 -4.07 -7.71
N CYS A 24 7.37 -3.12 -8.09
CA CYS A 24 7.17 -1.87 -7.37
C CYS A 24 6.62 -2.10 -5.96
N LEU A 25 5.58 -2.92 -5.81
CA LEU A 25 4.99 -3.25 -4.52
C LEU A 25 5.99 -3.98 -3.61
N ILE A 26 6.69 -5.00 -4.14
CA ILE A 26 7.73 -5.73 -3.44
C ILE A 26 8.87 -4.81 -3.00
N TYR A 27 9.25 -3.84 -3.83
CA TYR A 27 10.27 -2.85 -3.46
C TYR A 27 9.80 -2.02 -2.26
N ILE A 28 8.58 -1.50 -2.27
CA ILE A 28 8.04 -0.67 -1.19
C ILE A 28 7.97 -1.46 0.12
N ILE A 29 7.34 -2.64 0.15
CA ILE A 29 7.16 -3.41 1.40
C ILE A 29 8.48 -3.96 1.98
N LYS A 30 9.56 -3.95 1.20
CA LYS A 30 10.90 -4.35 1.65
C LYS A 30 11.76 -3.19 2.13
N ASN A 31 11.54 -1.99 1.58
CA ASN A 31 12.40 -0.82 1.79
C ASN A 31 11.68 0.32 2.51
N CYS A 32 10.42 0.14 2.91
CA CYS A 32 9.69 1.11 3.71
C CYS A 32 10.40 1.40 5.03
N SER A 33 10.41 2.68 5.42
CA SER A 33 10.89 3.12 6.73
C SER A 33 9.88 2.84 7.83
N SER A 34 8.59 2.82 7.49
CA SER A 34 7.50 2.55 8.43
C SER A 34 6.45 1.65 7.82
N TYR A 35 5.85 0.81 8.67
CA TYR A 35 4.74 -0.07 8.34
C TYR A 35 3.76 -0.09 9.49
N MET A 36 2.47 -0.01 9.18
CA MET A 36 1.42 -0.12 10.18
C MET A 36 0.17 -0.80 9.64
N VAL A 37 -0.68 -1.22 10.59
CA VAL A 37 -1.95 -1.88 10.31
C VAL A 37 -3.02 -1.17 11.15
N THR A 38 -4.09 -0.72 10.52
CA THR A 38 -5.22 -0.09 11.22
C THR A 38 -6.18 -1.14 11.78
N PRO A 39 -7.09 -0.78 12.70
CA PRO A 39 -8.10 -1.69 13.25
C PRO A 39 -9.01 -2.32 12.18
N ASP A 40 -9.24 -1.62 11.06
CA ASP A 40 -9.99 -2.13 9.90
C ASP A 40 -9.15 -3.07 9.00
N GLU A 41 -7.95 -3.41 9.46
CA GLU A 41 -6.98 -4.30 8.84
C GLU A 41 -6.35 -3.75 7.55
N ASN A 42 -6.50 -2.45 7.26
CA ASN A 42 -5.72 -1.80 6.19
C ASN A 42 -4.24 -1.81 6.55
N GLU A 43 -3.39 -1.98 5.55
CA GLU A 43 -1.94 -1.95 5.72
C GLU A 43 -1.37 -0.71 5.05
N HIS A 44 -0.52 0.04 5.75
CA HIS A 44 0.11 1.26 5.23
C HIS A 44 1.62 1.16 5.34
N TRP A 45 2.31 1.62 4.31
CA TRP A 45 3.77 1.68 4.23
C TRP A 45 4.22 3.08 3.86
N LEU A 46 5.24 3.58 4.55
CA LEU A 46 5.95 4.80 4.20
C LEU A 46 7.32 4.41 3.63
N CYS A 47 7.62 4.82 2.39
CA CYS A 47 8.88 4.53 1.70
C CYS A 47 9.40 5.80 1.02
N GLY A 48 10.31 6.52 1.68
CA GLY A 48 10.77 7.83 1.23
C GLY A 48 9.61 8.82 1.16
N ASN A 49 9.41 9.42 -0.01
CA ASN A 49 8.29 10.33 -0.28
C ASN A 49 7.00 9.63 -0.72
N THR A 50 6.89 8.30 -0.61
CA THR A 50 5.74 7.56 -1.10
C THR A 50 5.04 6.83 0.04
N ILE A 51 3.72 6.98 0.10
CA ILE A 51 2.85 6.17 0.95
C ILE A 51 2.16 5.14 0.06
N LEU A 52 2.18 3.89 0.47
CA LEU A 52 1.38 2.81 -0.10
C LEU A 52 0.34 2.40 0.94
N THR A 53 -0.92 2.23 0.51
CA THR A 53 -1.99 1.65 1.30
C THR A 53 -2.53 0.43 0.59
N LYS A 54 -2.73 -0.65 1.33
CA LYS A 54 -3.52 -1.80 0.91
C LYS A 54 -4.82 -1.79 1.70
N TRP A 55 -5.90 -1.55 1.00
CA TRP A 55 -7.24 -1.54 1.58
C TRP A 55 -7.72 -2.98 1.84
N ASN A 56 -8.29 -3.22 3.01
CA ASN A 56 -8.86 -4.53 3.36
C ASN A 56 -10.23 -4.79 2.69
N HIS A 57 -10.76 -3.80 1.97
CA HIS A 57 -12.02 -3.90 1.22
C HIS A 57 -11.80 -3.62 -0.26
N ASP A 58 -12.74 -4.07 -1.11
CA ASP A 58 -12.72 -3.74 -2.55
C ASP A 58 -13.01 -2.24 -2.72
N THR A 59 -12.01 -1.51 -3.19
CA THR A 59 -12.11 -0.07 -3.47
C THR A 59 -12.81 0.22 -4.79
N GLY A 60 -13.02 -0.80 -5.64
CA GLY A 60 -13.58 -0.64 -6.98
C GLY A 60 -12.62 0.01 -7.99
N TYR A 61 -11.42 0.44 -7.59
CA TYR A 61 -10.36 0.91 -8.53
C TYR A 61 -10.02 -0.15 -9.57
N THR A 62 -10.09 -1.38 -9.10
CA THR A 62 -9.94 -2.68 -9.76
C THR A 62 -10.79 -2.81 -11.02
N ARG A 63 -11.96 -2.17 -11.07
CA ARG A 63 -12.89 -2.22 -12.22
C ARG A 63 -12.72 -1.06 -13.19
N LYS A 64 -12.03 0.01 -12.80
CA LYS A 64 -11.96 1.26 -13.57
C LYS A 64 -10.89 1.27 -14.66
N PHE A 65 -9.77 0.55 -14.47
CA PHE A 65 -8.61 0.80 -15.33
C PHE A 65 -8.47 -0.11 -16.55
N TYR A 66 -9.06 -1.32 -16.56
CA TYR A 66 -8.89 -2.24 -17.70
C TYR A 66 -10.07 -3.17 -18.00
N GLY A 67 -11.23 -3.01 -17.35
CA GLY A 67 -12.35 -3.95 -17.51
C GLY A 67 -12.06 -5.38 -17.02
N LEU A 68 -10.89 -5.59 -16.42
CA LEU A 68 -10.47 -6.83 -15.79
C LEU A 68 -10.71 -6.69 -14.28
N ALA A 69 -11.63 -7.49 -13.73
CA ALA A 69 -11.90 -7.50 -12.30
C ALA A 69 -10.77 -8.25 -11.57
N TYR A 70 -9.68 -7.54 -11.25
CA TYR A 70 -8.66 -8.05 -10.33
C TYR A 70 -8.55 -7.11 -9.14
N PRO A 71 -8.68 -7.61 -7.90
CA PRO A 71 -8.60 -6.77 -6.72
C PRO A 71 -7.17 -6.28 -6.44
N ASP A 72 -6.62 -5.40 -7.28
CA ASP A 72 -5.52 -4.50 -6.91
C ASP A 72 -6.06 -3.41 -5.97
N ASN A 73 -6.23 -3.79 -4.69
CA ASN A 73 -6.65 -2.87 -3.62
C ASN A 73 -5.49 -2.03 -3.08
N PHE A 74 -4.40 -1.92 -3.85
CA PHE A 74 -3.26 -1.10 -3.48
C PHE A 74 -3.39 0.29 -4.08
N GLU A 75 -3.31 1.31 -3.25
CA GLU A 75 -3.27 2.72 -3.62
C GLU A 75 -1.95 3.33 -3.16
N SER A 76 -1.37 4.22 -3.96
CA SER A 76 -0.13 4.89 -3.59
C SER A 76 -0.17 6.37 -3.93
N TRP A 77 0.41 7.18 -3.05
CA TRP A 77 0.58 8.61 -3.25
C TRP A 77 2.05 8.97 -3.08
N SER A 78 2.57 9.76 -4.02
CA SER A 78 3.91 10.31 -3.93
C SER A 78 3.84 11.80 -3.61
N PHE A 79 4.67 12.22 -2.68
CA PHE A 79 4.76 13.58 -2.19
C PHE A 79 5.99 14.27 -2.76
N HIS A 80 6.02 15.59 -2.70
CA HIS A 80 7.18 16.34 -3.17
C HIS A 80 8.44 16.09 -2.34
N THR A 81 8.28 15.76 -1.06
CA THR A 81 9.39 15.48 -0.12
C THR A 81 9.04 14.34 0.83
N ASP A 82 10.07 13.70 1.39
CA ASP A 82 9.95 12.66 2.42
C ASP A 82 9.29 13.18 3.71
N ILE A 83 9.50 14.47 4.02
CA ILE A 83 8.90 15.13 5.19
C ILE A 83 7.38 15.20 5.04
N LEU A 84 6.89 15.69 3.90
CA LEU A 84 5.45 15.78 3.64
C LEU A 84 4.77 14.40 3.61
N ALA A 85 5.48 13.39 3.10
CA ALA A 85 4.98 12.02 3.16
C ALA A 85 4.89 11.51 4.60
N SER A 86 5.89 11.81 5.43
CA SER A 86 5.90 11.40 6.83
C SER A 86 4.79 12.09 7.63
N GLU A 87 4.62 13.40 7.47
CA GLU A 87 3.53 14.17 8.09
C GLU A 87 2.15 13.63 7.66
N SER A 88 1.97 13.38 6.36
CA SER A 88 0.73 12.83 5.84
C SER A 88 0.47 11.41 6.34
N PHE A 89 1.52 10.58 6.47
CA PHE A 89 1.41 9.22 7.02
C PHE A 89 0.87 9.30 8.45
N ASP A 90 1.50 10.09 9.31
CA ASP A 90 1.09 10.25 10.71
C ASP A 90 -0.32 10.85 10.86
N GLU A 91 -0.69 11.83 10.03
CA GLU A 91 -2.02 12.45 10.05
C GLU A 91 -3.13 11.52 9.55
N HIS A 92 -2.91 10.83 8.42
CA HIS A 92 -3.88 9.90 7.83
C HIS A 92 -4.25 8.80 8.83
N HIS A 93 -3.28 8.38 9.64
CA HIS A 93 -3.49 7.39 10.70
C HIS A 93 -4.45 7.84 11.79
N ASN A 94 -4.39 9.11 12.19
CA ASN A 94 -5.28 9.61 13.24
C ASN A 94 -6.74 9.64 12.78
N LEU A 95 -6.99 9.75 11.48
CA LEU A 95 -8.33 9.79 10.90
C LEU A 95 -8.95 8.40 10.75
N GLU A 96 -8.16 7.35 10.50
CA GLU A 96 -8.66 5.97 10.37
C GLU A 96 -8.93 5.27 11.72
N ASN A 97 -8.48 5.82 12.84
CA ASN A 97 -8.63 5.22 14.17
C ASN A 97 -9.85 5.75 14.97
N TYR A 98 -10.78 6.46 14.33
CA TYR A 98 -11.95 7.08 14.97
C TYR A 98 -13.26 6.31 14.77
#